data_AF-A0AAN8XGD1-F1
#
_entry.id   AF-A0AAN8XGD1-F1
#
_cell.length_a   1.000
_cell.length_b   1.000
_cell.length_c   1.000
_cell.angle_alpha   90.00
_cell.angle_beta   90.00
_cell.angle_gamma   90.00
#
_symmetry.space_group_name_H-M   'P 1'
#
loop_
_entity.id
_entity.type
_entity.pdbx_description
1 polymer ?
#
loop_
_entity_poly.entity_id
_entity_poly.type
_entity_poly.pdbx_seq_one_letter_code
_entity_poly.pdbx_strand_id
1 'polypeptide(L)'
;MMSGEPDYEAAVGLIRHLPTEELRDLVNNEDKLSELMNDLPQMKNLASEQEMLLAANKSLAEFNLSLEPKLSQAKQDLITKYEEAAQLSEEVNTMKGEMDSTSGQYTADTLQALLQTAAHETEEETENLVQSFLDKEQDVEEFLPNFLSKRKLAHLRRIKAEKIGDVMNQSSNAQSTPYPPVMPSTGGFGASQWATPYPTQPMNMPMPGYH
;
A
#
# COMPACT_ATOMS: atom_id res chain seq x y z
N MET A 1 11.65 9.76 -46.91
CA MET A 1 10.45 10.02 -47.72
C MET A 1 10.85 9.78 -49.16
N MET A 2 10.50 8.62 -49.71
CA MET A 2 10.69 8.37 -51.14
C MET A 2 9.85 9.40 -51.89
N SER A 3 10.47 10.11 -52.82
CA SER A 3 9.82 11.14 -53.66
C SER A 3 8.53 10.57 -54.24
N GLY A 4 7.41 11.28 -54.05
CA GLY A 4 6.10 10.89 -54.62
C GLY A 4 6.01 11.07 -56.14
N GLU A 5 7.13 11.29 -56.82
CA GLU A 5 7.19 11.41 -58.27
C GLU A 5 7.41 10.02 -58.88
N PRO A 6 6.68 9.66 -59.95
CA PRO A 6 6.90 8.40 -60.64
C PRO A 6 8.29 8.34 -61.26
N ASP A 7 8.99 7.21 -61.11
CA ASP A 7 10.28 6.98 -61.76
C ASP A 7 10.10 6.68 -63.26
N TYR A 8 9.90 7.75 -64.03
CA TYR A 8 9.71 7.66 -65.48
C TYR A 8 10.97 7.17 -66.21
N GLU A 9 12.16 7.39 -65.66
CA GLU A 9 13.42 6.98 -66.29
C GLU A 9 13.60 5.46 -66.22
N ALA A 10 13.28 4.85 -65.08
CA ALA A 10 13.21 3.40 -64.96
C ALA A 10 12.16 2.78 -65.89
N ALA A 11 10.97 3.40 -65.98
CA ALA A 11 9.89 2.95 -66.87
C ALA A 11 10.29 3.02 -68.36
N VAL A 12 10.91 4.12 -68.78
CA VAL A 12 11.42 4.29 -70.15
C VAL A 12 12.55 3.30 -70.44
N GLY A 13 13.42 3.02 -69.45
CA GLY A 13 14.48 2.01 -69.56
C GLY A 13 13.97 0.61 -69.92
N LEU A 14 12.83 0.20 -69.35
CA LEU A 14 12.19 -1.10 -69.60
C LEU A 14 11.55 -1.21 -70.99
N ILE A 15 11.05 -0.10 -71.56
CA ILE A 15 10.35 -0.12 -72.86
C ILE A 15 11.23 0.27 -74.06
N ARG A 16 12.39 0.88 -73.82
CA ARG A 16 13.26 1.47 -74.86
C ARG A 16 13.77 0.45 -75.89
N HIS A 17 13.88 -0.82 -75.52
CA HIS A 17 14.41 -1.87 -76.39
C HIS A 17 13.30 -2.71 -77.08
N LEU A 18 12.03 -2.41 -76.85
CA LEU A 18 10.91 -3.16 -77.44
C LEU A 18 10.64 -2.70 -78.89
N PRO A 19 10.39 -3.64 -79.84
CA PRO A 19 10.01 -3.31 -81.20
C PRO A 19 8.60 -2.70 -81.27
N THR A 20 8.31 -1.96 -82.35
CA THR A 20 7.06 -1.22 -82.53
C THR A 20 5.79 -2.08 -82.41
N GLU A 21 5.84 -3.33 -82.85
CA GLU A 21 4.72 -4.28 -82.72
C GLU A 21 4.44 -4.64 -81.25
N GLU A 22 5.48 -4.85 -80.44
CA GLU A 22 5.36 -5.13 -79.01
C GLU A 22 4.93 -3.89 -78.23
N LEU A 23 5.42 -2.70 -78.58
CA LEU A 23 4.95 -1.44 -78.00
C LEU A 23 3.48 -1.17 -78.32
N ARG A 24 3.04 -1.50 -79.55
CA ARG A 24 1.64 -1.38 -79.95
C ARG A 24 0.77 -2.39 -79.20
N ASP A 25 1.25 -3.60 -79.00
CA ASP A 25 0.54 -4.62 -78.22
C ASP A 25 0.47 -4.22 -76.74
N LEU A 26 1.55 -3.68 -76.16
CA LEU A 26 1.60 -3.17 -74.79
C LEU A 26 0.60 -2.04 -74.55
N VAL A 27 0.41 -1.13 -75.52
CA VAL A 27 -0.58 -0.04 -75.43
C VAL A 27 -2.01 -0.55 -75.54
N ASN A 28 -2.24 -1.63 -76.29
CA ASN A 28 -3.58 -2.19 -76.53
C ASN A 28 -3.97 -3.30 -75.53
N ASN A 29 -3.06 -3.72 -74.65
CA ASN A 29 -3.27 -4.78 -73.69
C ASN A 29 -2.97 -4.29 -72.26
N GLU A 30 -4.04 -3.98 -71.51
CA GLU A 30 -3.92 -3.47 -70.14
C GLU A 30 -3.24 -4.46 -69.19
N ASP A 31 -3.41 -5.77 -69.39
CA ASP A 31 -2.78 -6.78 -68.54
C ASP A 31 -1.25 -6.73 -68.68
N LYS A 32 -0.74 -6.61 -69.90
CA LYS A 32 0.70 -6.48 -70.17
C LYS A 32 1.27 -5.18 -69.62
N LEU A 33 0.51 -4.09 -69.72
CA LEU A 33 0.89 -2.80 -69.14
C LEU A 33 0.92 -2.87 -67.61
N SER A 34 -0.02 -3.59 -66.99
CA SER A 34 -0.04 -3.82 -65.54
C SER A 34 1.14 -4.69 -65.07
N GLU A 35 1.53 -5.70 -65.85
CA GLU A 35 2.70 -6.54 -65.59
C GLU A 35 3.99 -5.72 -65.61
N LEU A 36 4.16 -4.87 -66.63
CA LEU A 36 5.28 -3.93 -66.71
C LEU A 36 5.30 -2.95 -65.53
N MET A 37 4.13 -2.46 -65.10
CA MET A 37 4.02 -1.56 -63.95
C MET A 37 4.45 -2.25 -62.65
N ASN A 38 4.03 -3.51 -62.45
CA ASN A 38 4.47 -4.34 -61.32
C ASN A 38 5.98 -4.62 -61.37
N ASP A 39 6.57 -4.62 -62.56
CA ASP A 39 8.00 -4.81 -62.74
C ASP A 39 8.87 -3.60 -62.40
N LEU A 40 8.26 -2.41 -62.29
CA LEU A 40 8.96 -1.19 -61.92
C LEU A 40 9.62 -1.33 -60.54
N PRO A 41 10.88 -0.86 -60.36
CA PRO A 41 11.58 -0.93 -59.10
C PRO A 41 10.85 -0.18 -57.98
N GLN A 42 10.19 0.94 -58.31
CA GLN A 42 9.36 1.69 -57.38
C GLN A 42 8.17 0.86 -56.86
N MET A 43 7.49 0.11 -57.72
CA MET A 43 6.36 -0.74 -57.33
C MET A 43 6.79 -1.93 -56.48
N LYS A 44 7.90 -2.59 -56.86
CA LYS A 44 8.49 -3.69 -56.08
C LYS A 44 8.96 -3.24 -54.69
N ASN A 45 9.58 -2.07 -54.60
CA ASN A 45 10.01 -1.49 -53.32
C ASN A 45 8.81 -1.17 -52.42
N LEU A 46 7.75 -0.57 -52.97
CA LEU A 46 6.52 -0.29 -52.23
C LEU A 46 5.82 -1.57 -51.76
N ALA A 47 5.76 -2.60 -52.61
CA ALA A 47 5.20 -3.91 -52.23
C ALA A 47 6.02 -4.56 -51.10
N SER A 48 7.35 -4.48 -51.16
CA SER A 48 8.24 -4.97 -50.10
C SER A 48 8.09 -4.19 -48.79
N GLU A 49 7.97 -2.85 -48.86
CA GLU A 49 7.71 -2.01 -47.70
C GLU A 49 6.34 -2.32 -47.08
N GLN A 50 5.31 -2.50 -47.91
CA GLN A 50 3.99 -2.92 -47.46
C GLN A 50 4.05 -4.27 -46.74
N GLU A 51 4.72 -5.28 -47.32
CA GLU A 51 4.87 -6.60 -46.70
C GLU A 51 5.62 -6.50 -45.36
N MET A 52 6.70 -5.71 -45.31
CA MET A 52 7.47 -5.46 -44.09
C MET A 52 6.60 -4.82 -42.99
N LEU A 53 5.81 -3.79 -43.34
CA LEU A 53 4.92 -3.11 -42.40
C LEU A 53 3.78 -4.02 -41.94
N LEU A 54 3.20 -4.82 -42.83
CA LEU A 54 2.19 -5.80 -42.47
C LEU A 54 2.74 -6.86 -41.52
N ALA A 55 3.93 -7.39 -41.79
CA ALA A 55 4.61 -8.34 -40.92
C ALA A 55 4.91 -7.72 -39.54
N ALA A 56 5.40 -6.49 -39.50
CA ALA A 56 5.68 -5.78 -38.26
C ALA A 56 4.40 -5.50 -37.45
N ASN A 57 3.34 -5.04 -38.12
CA ASN A 57 2.05 -4.79 -37.47
C ASN A 57 1.45 -6.08 -36.92
N LYS A 58 1.48 -7.17 -37.69
CA LYS A 58 1.02 -8.49 -37.26
C LYS A 58 1.81 -8.98 -36.04
N SER A 59 3.13 -8.90 -36.07
CA SER A 59 3.97 -9.30 -34.94
C SER A 59 3.66 -8.48 -33.68
N LEU A 60 3.45 -7.17 -33.83
CA LEU A 60 3.08 -6.31 -32.71
C LEU A 60 1.68 -6.64 -32.16
N ALA A 61 0.72 -6.93 -33.03
CA ALA A 61 -0.61 -7.35 -32.64
C ALA A 61 -0.58 -8.69 -31.88
N GLU A 62 0.16 -9.67 -32.39
CA GLU A 62 0.37 -10.96 -31.72
C GLU A 62 1.04 -10.80 -30.36
N PHE A 63 2.05 -9.93 -30.26
CA PHE A 63 2.69 -9.61 -28.99
C PHE A 63 1.71 -8.96 -28.00
N ASN A 64 0.93 -7.97 -28.44
CA ASN A 64 -0.09 -7.32 -27.61
C ASN A 64 -1.14 -8.33 -27.11
N LEU A 65 -1.62 -9.21 -27.98
CA LEU A 65 -2.54 -10.30 -27.61
C LEU A 65 -1.91 -11.27 -26.61
N SER A 66 -0.59 -11.51 -26.69
CA SER A 66 0.12 -12.36 -25.73
C SER A 66 0.27 -11.71 -24.34
N LEU A 67 0.23 -10.37 -24.27
CA LEU A 67 0.32 -9.62 -23.02
C LEU A 67 -1.02 -9.50 -22.31
N GLU A 68 -2.12 -9.47 -23.05
CA GLU A 68 -3.48 -9.40 -22.51
C GLU A 68 -3.76 -10.41 -21.38
N PRO A 69 -3.48 -11.73 -21.52
CA PRO A 69 -3.74 -12.69 -20.45
C PRO A 69 -2.87 -12.43 -19.21
N LYS A 70 -1.62 -11.98 -19.39
CA LYS A 70 -0.70 -11.67 -18.28
C LYS A 70 -1.18 -10.45 -17.50
N LEU A 71 -1.61 -9.40 -18.21
CA LEU A 71 -2.16 -8.20 -17.59
C LEU A 71 -3.49 -8.48 -16.89
N SER A 72 -4.35 -9.28 -17.53
CA SER A 72 -5.63 -9.69 -16.94
C SER A 72 -5.41 -10.48 -15.65
N GLN A 73 -4.50 -11.47 -15.67
CA GLN A 73 -4.16 -12.25 -14.48
C GLN A 73 -3.56 -11.36 -13.37
N ALA A 74 -2.57 -10.52 -13.69
CA ALA A 74 -1.96 -9.64 -12.70
C ALA A 74 -2.96 -8.66 -12.09
N LYS A 75 -3.92 -8.16 -12.88
CA LYS A 75 -5.02 -7.32 -12.37
C LYS A 75 -5.92 -8.11 -11.43
N GLN A 76 -6.27 -9.34 -11.78
CA GLN A 76 -7.12 -10.20 -10.94
C GLN A 76 -6.41 -10.57 -9.63
N ASP A 77 -5.12 -10.92 -9.69
CA ASP A 77 -4.29 -11.17 -8.51
C ASP A 77 -4.21 -9.94 -7.61
N LEU A 78 -4.04 -8.74 -8.18
CA LEU A 78 -4.04 -7.50 -7.42
C LEU A 78 -5.38 -7.26 -6.71
N ILE A 79 -6.50 -7.47 -7.40
CA ILE A 79 -7.84 -7.31 -6.82
C ILE A 79 -8.02 -8.29 -5.67
N THR A 80 -7.73 -9.58 -5.87
CA THR A 80 -7.86 -10.60 -4.81
C THR A 80 -6.99 -10.27 -3.59
N LYS A 81 -5.73 -9.85 -3.80
CA LYS A 81 -4.84 -9.45 -2.71
C LYS A 81 -5.33 -8.22 -1.96
N TYR A 82 -5.93 -7.27 -2.67
CA TYR A 82 -6.51 -6.09 -2.05
C TYR A 82 -7.75 -6.44 -1.22
N GLU A 83 -8.62 -7.31 -1.73
CA GLU A 83 -9.79 -7.82 -1.01
C GLU A 83 -9.39 -8.62 0.25
N GLU A 84 -8.40 -9.52 0.14
CA GLU A 84 -7.82 -10.24 1.29
C GLU A 84 -7.27 -9.26 2.34
N ALA A 85 -6.52 -8.24 1.91
CA ALA A 85 -5.96 -7.25 2.82
C ALA A 85 -7.06 -6.40 3.50
N ALA A 86 -8.12 -6.05 2.78
CA ALA A 86 -9.26 -5.34 3.32
C ALA A 86 -10.00 -6.18 4.38
N GLN A 87 -10.23 -7.47 4.11
CA GLN A 87 -10.83 -8.39 5.07
C GLN A 87 -9.98 -8.56 6.33
N LEU A 88 -8.66 -8.77 6.17
CA LEU A 88 -7.74 -8.88 7.32
C LEU A 88 -7.69 -7.58 8.13
N SER A 89 -7.71 -6.42 7.47
CA SER A 89 -7.77 -5.12 8.14
C SER A 89 -9.06 -4.96 8.95
N GLU A 90 -10.20 -5.38 8.40
CA GLU A 90 -11.48 -5.39 9.11
C GLU A 90 -11.42 -6.32 10.33
N GLU A 91 -10.93 -7.55 10.17
CA GLU A 91 -10.78 -8.53 11.25
C GLU A 91 -9.86 -8.02 12.38
N VAL A 92 -8.75 -7.39 12.02
CA VAL A 92 -7.83 -6.76 13.00
C VAL A 92 -8.53 -5.61 13.73
N ASN A 93 -9.30 -4.78 13.02
CA ASN A 93 -10.04 -3.68 13.64
C ASN A 93 -11.15 -4.19 14.57
N THR A 94 -11.86 -5.26 14.20
CA THR A 94 -12.88 -5.87 15.07
C THR A 94 -12.23 -6.48 16.32
N MET A 95 -11.15 -7.24 16.15
CA MET A 95 -10.43 -7.85 17.27
C MET A 95 -9.83 -6.79 18.21
N LYS A 96 -9.29 -5.70 17.66
CA LYS A 96 -8.83 -4.56 18.44
C LYS A 96 -9.99 -3.90 19.18
N GLY A 97 -11.14 -3.71 18.54
CA GLY A 97 -12.34 -3.15 19.18
C GLY A 97 -12.84 -3.99 20.36
N GLU A 98 -12.82 -5.32 20.23
CA GLU A 98 -13.16 -6.24 21.33
C GLU A 98 -12.12 -6.20 22.46
N MET A 99 -10.83 -6.14 22.11
CA MET A 99 -9.74 -6.01 23.07
C MET A 99 -9.82 -4.69 23.82
N ASP A 100 -10.06 -3.58 23.14
CA ASP A 100 -10.21 -2.25 23.73
C ASP A 100 -11.49 -2.18 24.59
N SER A 101 -12.58 -2.84 24.20
CA SER A 101 -13.81 -2.92 25.00
C SER A 101 -13.62 -3.73 26.29
N THR A 102 -12.80 -4.79 26.24
CA THR A 102 -12.50 -5.62 27.41
C THR A 102 -11.44 -4.96 28.30
N SER A 103 -10.37 -4.41 27.71
CA SER A 103 -9.31 -3.72 28.41
C SER A 103 -9.77 -2.36 28.96
N GLY A 104 -10.68 -1.67 28.27
CA GLY A 104 -11.25 -0.40 28.70
C GLY A 104 -12.11 -0.51 29.96
N GLN A 105 -12.69 -1.69 30.22
CA GLN A 105 -13.42 -1.96 31.47
C GLN A 105 -12.49 -2.08 32.69
N TYR A 106 -11.19 -2.35 32.47
CA TYR A 106 -10.23 -2.65 33.53
C TYR A 106 -8.90 -1.92 33.31
N THR A 107 -8.95 -0.61 33.03
CA THR A 107 -7.72 0.18 33.01
C THR A 107 -7.10 0.21 34.41
N ALA A 108 -5.76 0.27 34.49
CA ALA A 108 -5.08 0.35 35.77
C ALA A 108 -5.57 1.56 36.61
N ASP A 109 -5.87 2.67 35.94
CA ASP A 109 -6.49 3.87 36.53
C ASP A 109 -7.87 3.60 37.13
N THR A 110 -8.76 2.94 36.39
CA THR A 110 -10.11 2.62 36.90
C THR A 110 -10.04 1.65 38.07
N LEU A 111 -9.18 0.63 37.99
CA LEU A 111 -8.95 -0.30 39.10
C LEU A 111 -8.39 0.40 40.35
N GLN A 112 -7.45 1.35 40.17
CA GLN A 112 -6.90 2.12 41.27
C GLN A 112 -7.97 2.99 41.93
N ALA A 113 -8.76 3.72 41.13
CA ALA A 113 -9.83 4.57 41.63
C ALA A 113 -10.89 3.76 42.42
N LEU A 114 -11.35 2.63 41.86
CA LEU A 114 -12.29 1.72 42.54
C LEU A 114 -11.73 1.22 43.87
N LEU A 115 -10.45 0.89 43.91
CA LEU A 115 -9.80 0.39 45.12
C LEU A 115 -9.64 1.49 46.19
N GLN A 116 -9.40 2.74 45.78
CA GLN A 116 -9.39 3.90 46.67
C GLN A 116 -10.77 4.17 47.25
N THR A 117 -11.82 4.17 46.43
CA THR A 117 -13.21 4.30 46.89
C THR A 117 -13.56 3.21 47.90
N ALA A 118 -13.30 1.95 47.57
CA ALA A 118 -13.56 0.82 48.46
C ALA A 118 -12.70 0.83 49.74
N ALA A 119 -11.53 1.48 49.73
CA ALA A 119 -10.73 1.71 50.94
C ALA A 119 -11.39 2.77 51.84
N HIS A 120 -11.84 3.87 51.24
CA HIS A 120 -12.49 4.97 51.96
C HIS A 120 -13.83 4.52 52.57
N GLU A 121 -14.66 3.79 51.82
CA GLU A 121 -15.89 3.19 52.33
C GLU A 121 -15.64 2.30 53.54
N THR A 122 -14.62 1.43 53.49
CA THR A 122 -14.28 0.59 54.66
C THR A 122 -13.69 1.37 55.81
N GLU A 123 -13.05 2.52 55.56
CA GLU A 123 -12.56 3.39 56.63
C GLU A 123 -13.74 4.06 57.34
N GLU A 124 -14.72 4.57 56.60
CA GLU A 124 -15.96 5.11 57.14
C GLU A 124 -16.75 4.05 57.93
N GLU A 125 -16.85 2.82 57.43
CA GLU A 125 -17.44 1.71 58.20
C GLU A 125 -16.70 1.45 59.52
N THR A 126 -15.37 1.56 59.54
CA THR A 126 -14.60 1.41 60.78
C THR A 126 -14.83 2.57 61.75
N GLU A 127 -15.00 3.79 61.26
CA GLU A 127 -15.36 4.96 62.07
C GLU A 127 -16.76 4.80 62.67
N ASN A 128 -17.73 4.32 61.89
CA ASN A 128 -19.07 4.01 62.37
C ASN A 128 -19.05 2.93 63.48
N LEU A 129 -18.24 1.88 63.34
CA LEU A 129 -18.06 0.88 64.40
C LEU A 129 -17.48 1.47 65.69
N VAL A 130 -16.53 2.41 65.57
CA VAL A 130 -15.96 3.12 66.72
C VAL A 130 -17.03 3.99 67.38
N GLN A 131 -17.83 4.69 66.58
CA GLN A 131 -18.90 5.56 67.09
C GLN A 131 -19.98 4.76 67.83
N SER A 132 -20.51 3.68 67.24
CA SER A 132 -21.47 2.79 67.91
C SER A 132 -20.91 2.17 69.20
N PHE A 133 -19.61 1.89 69.26
CA PHE A 133 -18.97 1.44 70.50
C PHE A 133 -18.93 2.55 71.58
N LEU A 134 -18.60 3.79 71.20
CA LEU A 134 -18.62 4.94 72.11
C LEU A 134 -20.03 5.27 72.63
N ASP A 135 -21.03 5.07 71.77
CA ASP A 135 -22.45 5.23 72.10
C ASP A 135 -23.02 4.04 72.90
N LYS A 136 -22.19 3.03 73.21
CA LYS A 136 -22.51 1.81 73.97
C LYS A 136 -23.58 0.93 73.30
N GLU A 137 -23.70 1.00 71.98
CA GLU A 137 -24.60 0.16 71.19
C GLU A 137 -24.05 -1.27 71.00
N GLN A 138 -22.76 -1.47 71.25
CA GLN A 138 -22.01 -2.72 71.04
C GLN A 138 -21.05 -2.98 72.21
N ASP A 139 -20.92 -4.25 72.63
CA ASP A 139 -19.95 -4.65 73.66
C ASP A 139 -18.55 -4.92 73.08
N VAL A 140 -17.52 -4.89 73.92
CA VAL A 140 -16.11 -5.05 73.55
C VAL A 140 -15.85 -6.37 72.81
N GLU A 141 -16.51 -7.46 73.22
CA GLU A 141 -16.37 -8.78 72.60
C GLU A 141 -16.88 -8.82 71.16
N GLU A 142 -17.85 -7.97 70.81
CA GLU A 142 -18.38 -7.85 69.44
C GLU A 142 -17.63 -6.78 68.62
N PHE A 143 -17.21 -5.68 69.26
CA PHE A 143 -16.46 -4.60 68.61
C PHE A 143 -15.09 -5.03 68.11
N LEU A 144 -14.26 -5.61 68.99
CA LEU A 144 -12.85 -5.90 68.70
C LEU A 144 -12.64 -6.76 67.46
N PRO A 145 -13.30 -7.93 67.30
CA PRO A 145 -13.08 -8.76 66.12
C PRO A 145 -13.53 -8.07 64.82
N ASN A 146 -14.66 -7.36 64.85
CA ASN A 146 -15.21 -6.66 63.69
C ASN A 146 -14.34 -5.47 63.28
N PHE A 147 -13.93 -4.64 64.25
CA PHE A 147 -13.07 -3.48 64.02
C PHE A 147 -11.70 -3.90 63.47
N LEU A 148 -11.03 -4.86 64.12
CA LEU A 148 -9.70 -5.31 63.67
C LEU A 148 -9.76 -5.90 62.26
N SER A 149 -10.81 -6.66 61.94
CA SER A 149 -10.97 -7.26 60.61
C SER A 149 -11.17 -6.20 59.53
N LYS A 150 -12.09 -5.25 59.73
CA LYS A 150 -12.36 -4.16 58.78
C LYS A 150 -11.21 -3.17 58.68
N ARG A 151 -10.57 -2.81 59.80
CA ARG A 151 -9.40 -1.90 59.80
C ARG A 151 -8.21 -2.51 59.05
N LYS A 152 -7.97 -3.81 59.21
CA LYS A 152 -6.98 -4.55 58.42
C LYS A 152 -7.33 -4.52 56.93
N LEU A 153 -8.59 -4.74 56.58
CA LEU A 153 -9.06 -4.69 55.18
C LEU A 153 -8.87 -3.30 54.56
N ALA A 154 -9.27 -2.23 55.26
CA ALA A 154 -9.11 -0.85 54.81
C ALA A 154 -7.62 -0.53 54.53
N HIS A 155 -6.73 -0.85 55.46
CA HIS A 155 -5.29 -0.66 55.27
C HIS A 155 -4.73 -1.48 54.10
N LEU A 156 -5.16 -2.74 53.94
CA LEU A 156 -4.74 -3.55 52.80
C LEU A 156 -5.20 -2.96 51.46
N ARG A 157 -6.43 -2.44 51.37
CA ARG A 157 -6.94 -1.79 50.16
C ARG A 157 -6.17 -0.50 49.85
N ARG A 158 -5.93 0.34 50.85
CA ARG A 158 -5.11 1.56 50.71
C ARG A 158 -3.71 1.26 50.18
N ILE A 159 -2.99 0.33 50.82
CA ILE A 159 -1.63 -0.06 50.41
C ILE A 159 -1.62 -0.62 48.99
N LYS A 160 -2.61 -1.45 48.63
CA LYS A 160 -2.70 -1.98 47.27
C LYS A 160 -2.97 -0.88 46.24
N ALA A 161 -3.81 0.11 46.56
CA ALA A 161 -4.09 1.24 45.68
C ALA A 161 -2.86 2.14 45.48
N GLU A 162 -2.10 2.39 46.53
CA GLU A 162 -0.80 3.08 46.46
C GLU A 162 0.18 2.29 45.59
N LYS A 163 0.27 0.98 45.80
CA LYS A 163 1.23 0.14 45.06
C LYS A 163 0.93 0.05 43.57
N ILE A 164 -0.35 0.00 43.18
CA ILE A 164 -0.76 0.07 41.77
C ILE A 164 -0.32 1.41 41.16
N GLY A 165 -0.50 2.52 41.88
CA GLY A 165 -0.03 3.84 41.46
C GLY A 165 1.49 3.91 41.28
N ASP A 166 2.25 3.36 42.23
CA ASP A 166 3.72 3.29 42.14
C ASP A 166 4.18 2.52 40.90
N VAL A 167 3.57 1.35 40.64
CA VAL A 167 3.91 0.52 39.48
C VAL A 167 3.61 1.27 38.19
N MET A 168 2.46 1.96 38.12
CA MET A 168 2.07 2.74 36.94
C MET A 168 3.06 3.90 36.67
N ASN A 169 3.48 4.61 37.72
CA ASN A 169 4.47 5.68 37.65
C ASN A 169 5.88 5.18 37.31
N GLN A 170 6.24 3.97 37.74
CA GLN A 170 7.52 3.35 37.37
C GLN A 170 7.53 2.89 35.91
N SER A 171 6.41 2.35 35.40
CA SER A 171 6.29 1.95 34.00
C SER A 171 6.30 3.13 33.02
N SER A 172 5.71 4.27 33.39
CA SER A 172 5.78 5.49 32.56
C SER A 172 7.18 6.11 32.54
N ASN A 173 7.93 6.01 33.64
CA ASN A 173 9.31 6.51 33.70
C ASN A 173 10.30 5.61 32.94
N ALA A 174 10.04 4.29 32.85
CA ALA A 174 10.88 3.34 32.10
C ALA A 174 10.77 3.47 30.57
N GLN A 175 9.75 4.16 30.03
CA GLN A 175 9.64 4.45 28.60
C GLN A 175 10.47 5.66 28.14
N SER A 176 11.17 6.34 29.06
CA SER A 176 12.13 7.41 28.74
C SER A 176 13.56 6.87 28.57
N THR A 177 13.75 5.86 27.73
CA THR A 177 15.11 5.49 27.28
C THR A 177 15.52 6.37 26.10
N PRO A 178 16.62 7.14 26.21
CA PRO A 178 17.14 7.99 25.14
C PRO A 178 17.84 7.13 24.11
N TYR A 179 17.13 6.72 23.05
CA TYR A 179 17.81 6.19 21.87
C TYR A 179 18.68 7.31 21.27
N PRO A 180 19.99 7.08 21.06
CA PRO A 180 20.81 8.06 20.36
C PRO A 180 20.36 8.17 18.89
N PRO A 181 20.32 9.38 18.31
CA PRO A 181 19.96 9.56 16.91
C PRO A 181 20.98 8.84 16.02
N VAL A 182 20.49 8.00 15.10
CA VAL A 182 21.30 7.38 14.06
C VAL A 182 21.80 8.49 13.12
N MET A 183 23.09 8.76 13.17
CA MET A 183 23.75 9.70 12.26
C MET A 183 23.96 9.02 10.89
N PRO A 184 23.69 9.70 9.75
CA PRO A 184 23.96 9.13 8.44
C PRO A 184 25.46 9.18 8.16
N SER A 185 26.06 8.00 7.97
CA SER A 185 27.49 7.83 7.68
C SER A 185 27.83 8.35 6.28
N THR A 186 28.44 9.54 6.22
CA THR A 186 29.18 10.07 5.08
C THR A 186 30.57 9.40 5.01
N GLY A 187 30.89 8.75 3.89
CA GLY A 187 32.27 8.35 3.56
C GLY A 187 32.39 6.94 2.98
N GLY A 188 32.49 6.86 1.65
CA GLY A 188 32.45 5.61 0.89
C GLY A 188 33.80 4.91 0.70
N PHE A 189 33.72 3.68 0.18
CA PHE A 189 34.71 3.02 -0.67
C PHE A 189 34.02 1.93 -1.50
N GLY A 190 34.38 1.81 -2.79
CA GLY A 190 34.19 0.57 -3.56
C GLY A 190 33.14 0.63 -4.67
N ALA A 191 33.61 0.85 -5.90
CA ALA A 191 32.85 0.88 -7.13
C ALA A 191 32.14 -0.45 -7.46
N SER A 192 30.91 -0.39 -7.98
CA SER A 192 30.55 -1.15 -9.18
C SER A 192 29.37 -0.49 -9.91
N GLN A 193 29.49 -0.53 -11.23
CA GLN A 193 28.83 0.27 -12.25
C GLN A 193 27.46 -0.31 -12.59
N TRP A 194 26.33 0.38 -12.33
CA TRP A 194 25.09 0.32 -13.12
C TRP A 194 24.22 1.54 -12.75
N ALA A 195 24.41 2.67 -13.43
CA ALA A 195 23.58 3.87 -13.27
C ALA A 195 22.46 3.87 -14.32
N THR A 196 21.21 3.69 -13.88
CA THR A 196 20.01 3.95 -14.70
C THR A 196 19.78 5.45 -14.85
N PRO A 197 19.38 5.96 -16.03
CA PRO A 197 19.21 7.38 -16.26
C PRO A 197 17.79 7.80 -15.90
N TYR A 198 17.60 8.40 -14.72
CA TYR A 198 16.42 9.23 -14.47
C TYR A 198 16.83 10.62 -13.97
N PRO A 199 16.36 11.70 -14.61
CA PRO A 199 16.67 13.05 -14.19
C PRO A 199 15.89 13.39 -12.92
N THR A 200 16.61 13.66 -11.83
CA THR A 200 16.05 14.22 -10.60
C THR A 200 15.78 15.71 -10.80
N GLN A 201 14.53 16.05 -11.13
CA GLN A 201 14.00 17.41 -10.99
C GLN A 201 12.89 17.38 -9.93
N PRO A 202 12.79 18.39 -9.03
CA PRO A 202 11.79 18.42 -7.99
C PRO A 202 10.43 18.73 -8.61
N MET A 203 9.54 17.74 -8.72
CA MET A 203 8.16 17.99 -9.13
C MET A 203 7.36 18.58 -7.97
N ASN A 204 7.07 19.87 -8.08
CA ASN A 204 6.15 20.59 -7.22
C ASN A 204 4.71 20.29 -7.67
N MET A 205 4.08 19.25 -7.11
CA MET A 205 2.66 18.95 -7.39
C MET A 205 1.73 19.84 -6.54
N PRO A 206 0.74 20.53 -7.13
CA PRO A 206 -0.27 21.26 -6.38
C PRO A 206 -1.35 20.31 -5.84
N MET A 207 -1.67 20.46 -4.56
CA MET A 207 -2.76 19.74 -3.87
C MET A 207 -4.13 20.17 -4.42
N PRO A 208 -5.07 19.25 -4.71
CA PRO A 208 -6.45 19.59 -5.04
C PRO A 208 -7.19 20.16 -3.83
N GLY A 209 -7.73 21.37 -3.99
CA GLY A 209 -8.56 22.05 -3.00
C GLY A 209 -9.95 21.41 -2.89
N TYR A 210 -10.45 21.36 -1.65
CA TYR A 210 -11.85 21.08 -1.34
C TYR A 210 -12.69 22.34 -1.58
N HIS A 211 -13.80 22.17 -2.30
CA HIS A 211 -14.98 23.04 -2.25
C HIS A 211 -16.17 22.17 -1.84
#